data_AF-A0A5C6Z8U4-F1
#
_entry.id   AF-A0A5C6Z8U4-F1
#
_cell.length_a   1.000
_cell.length_b   1.000
_cell.length_c   1.000
_cell.angle_alpha   90.00
_cell.angle_beta   90.00
_cell.angle_gamma   90.00
#
_symmetry.space_group_name_H-M   'P 1'
#
loop_
_entity.id
_entity.type
_entity.pdbx_description
1 polymer ?
#
loop_
_entity_poly.entity_id
_entity_poly.type
_entity_poly.pdbx_seq_one_letter_code
_entity_poly.pdbx_strand_id
1 'polypeptide(L)'
;LMSATRGAGQVPMQDGETLAWSRDRIHLRVAPLQFSDPRVRVEYRQVGRDEGWTAVATPDIDVAGLEPGAIQMEVRLADPETGRYSATTSFGFTLQPPWWRRAWATALGLVALLGLSQGWHLWRRRQWRSQQARLEQLVGERTRELEASRAQLEELASRDALTGLWNRRALTEILQREVVRARRERTPLTLAIVDIDHFKQVNDTHGHPAGDAVLKDFAGRLAATVRPYDAVGRLGGEEFCLVLPGLDLAQPEDRQRLRRMQVDVSRAPTVIGVVTSSFGAAMLGVDTGDGEQL
;
A
#
# COMPACT_ATOMS: atom_id res chain seq x y z
N LEU A 1 -6.89 -76.57 -26.35
CA LEU A 1 -7.71 -75.63 -25.57
C LEU A 1 -6.79 -74.61 -24.92
N MET A 2 -7.20 -73.34 -24.84
CA MET A 2 -6.41 -72.30 -24.16
C MET A 2 -7.24 -71.70 -23.03
N SER A 3 -6.63 -71.52 -21.86
CA SER A 3 -7.23 -70.88 -20.70
C SER A 3 -6.31 -69.79 -20.18
N ALA A 4 -6.88 -68.65 -19.79
CA ALA A 4 -6.14 -67.53 -19.24
C ALA A 4 -6.49 -67.34 -17.76
N THR A 5 -5.51 -66.99 -16.94
CA THR A 5 -5.69 -66.63 -15.54
C THR A 5 -4.89 -65.38 -15.20
N ARG A 6 -5.39 -64.59 -14.27
CA ARG A 6 -4.76 -63.35 -13.82
C ARG A 6 -4.18 -63.52 -12.41
N GLY A 7 -2.94 -63.07 -12.22
CA GLY A 7 -2.23 -63.06 -10.93
C GLY A 7 -1.98 -64.46 -10.36
N ALA A 8 -0.73 -64.94 -10.40
CA ALA A 8 -0.31 -66.24 -9.84
C ALA A 8 -1.26 -67.43 -10.08
N GLY A 9 -2.04 -67.41 -11.17
CA GLY A 9 -3.02 -68.46 -11.52
C GLY A 9 -4.39 -68.41 -10.82
N GLN A 10 -4.75 -67.34 -10.10
CA GLN A 10 -5.90 -67.37 -9.17
C GLN A 10 -7.25 -66.96 -9.77
N VAL A 11 -7.29 -66.07 -10.77
CA VAL A 11 -8.57 -65.56 -11.32
C VAL A 11 -8.72 -66.01 -12.78
N PRO A 12 -9.67 -66.90 -13.12
CA PRO A 12 -9.91 -67.31 -14.51
C PRO A 12 -10.43 -66.15 -15.35
N MET A 13 -9.94 -66.04 -16.58
CA MET A 13 -10.32 -65.02 -17.54
C MET A 13 -11.11 -65.64 -18.70
N GLN A 14 -12.08 -64.90 -19.21
CA GLN A 14 -12.87 -65.28 -20.39
C GLN A 14 -12.39 -64.56 -21.65
N ASP A 15 -12.57 -65.20 -22.81
CA ASP A 15 -12.28 -64.58 -24.10
C ASP A 15 -13.25 -63.42 -24.35
N GLY A 16 -12.71 -62.26 -24.73
CA GLY A 16 -13.45 -61.00 -24.88
C GLY A 16 -13.69 -60.21 -23.59
N GLU A 17 -13.17 -60.66 -22.44
CA GLU A 17 -13.40 -59.99 -21.15
C GLU A 17 -12.72 -58.61 -21.08
N THR A 18 -13.37 -57.67 -20.38
CA THR A 18 -12.81 -56.34 -20.10
C THR A 18 -12.28 -56.28 -18.67
N LEU A 19 -10.98 -56.04 -18.54
CA LEU A 19 -10.27 -56.03 -17.27
C LEU A 19 -9.85 -54.61 -16.87
N ALA A 20 -9.99 -54.28 -15.59
CA ALA A 20 -9.35 -53.08 -15.03
C ALA A 20 -7.82 -53.22 -15.11
N TRP A 21 -7.09 -52.14 -15.37
CA TRP A 21 -5.63 -52.15 -15.33
C TRP A 21 -5.09 -52.68 -13.98
N SER A 22 -4.12 -53.59 -14.03
CA SER A 22 -3.31 -54.01 -12.87
C SER A 22 -1.87 -54.22 -13.31
N ARG A 23 -0.97 -54.26 -12.32
CA ARG A 23 0.43 -54.66 -12.51
C ARG A 23 0.63 -56.19 -12.50
N ASP A 24 -0.42 -56.95 -12.21
CA ASP A 24 -0.37 -58.41 -12.15
C ASP A 24 -0.07 -59.03 -13.53
N ARG A 25 0.68 -60.13 -13.53
CA ARG A 25 0.99 -60.90 -14.73
C ARG A 25 -0.25 -61.69 -15.18
N ILE A 26 -0.35 -61.90 -16.49
CA ILE A 26 -1.37 -62.75 -17.08
C ILE A 26 -0.71 -64.08 -17.47
N HIS A 27 -1.28 -65.15 -16.94
CA HIS A 27 -0.82 -66.52 -17.13
C HIS A 27 -1.73 -67.20 -18.16
N LEU A 28 -1.18 -67.54 -19.33
CA LEU A 28 -1.88 -68.27 -20.38
C LEU A 28 -1.42 -69.73 -20.33
N ARG A 29 -2.36 -70.67 -20.24
CA ARG A 29 -2.08 -72.10 -20.26
C ARG A 29 -2.70 -72.74 -21.50
N VAL A 30 -1.90 -73.50 -22.23
CA VAL A 30 -2.31 -74.18 -23.46
C VAL A 30 -2.31 -75.69 -23.24
N ALA A 31 -3.48 -76.32 -23.39
CA ALA A 31 -3.66 -77.76 -23.27
C ALA A 31 -3.78 -78.41 -24.67
N PRO A 32 -2.79 -79.23 -25.11
CA PRO A 32 -2.91 -80.01 -26.34
C PRO A 32 -3.98 -81.12 -26.18
N LEU A 33 -4.80 -81.32 -27.21
CA LEU A 33 -5.95 -82.25 -27.17
C LEU A 33 -5.59 -83.73 -27.45
N GLN A 34 -4.39 -84.02 -27.97
CA GLN A 34 -3.92 -85.38 -28.22
C GLN A 34 -2.44 -85.49 -27.82
N PHE A 35 -2.12 -86.50 -27.01
CA PHE A 35 -0.78 -86.95 -26.57
C PHE A 35 0.25 -85.83 -26.29
N SER A 36 0.54 -85.61 -25.00
CA SER A 36 1.59 -84.69 -24.53
C SER A 36 2.97 -85.23 -24.90
N ASP A 37 3.39 -85.05 -26.17
CA ASP A 37 4.79 -85.25 -26.54
C ASP A 37 5.62 -84.12 -25.90
N PRO A 38 6.57 -84.43 -25.00
CA PRO A 38 7.41 -83.44 -24.33
C PRO A 38 8.30 -82.62 -25.29
N ARG A 39 8.30 -82.92 -26.60
CA ARG A 39 9.07 -82.18 -27.62
C ARG A 39 8.30 -81.05 -28.32
N VAL A 40 6.98 -80.96 -28.14
CA VAL A 40 6.16 -79.91 -28.77
C VAL A 40 6.47 -78.56 -28.13
N ARG A 41 6.81 -77.56 -28.95
CA ARG A 41 7.05 -76.19 -28.48
C ARG A 41 5.80 -75.36 -28.63
N VAL A 42 5.54 -74.51 -27.63
CA VAL A 42 4.45 -73.54 -27.69
C VAL A 42 5.02 -72.23 -28.22
N GLU A 43 4.46 -71.74 -29.31
CA GLU A 43 4.82 -70.45 -29.88
C GLU A 43 3.68 -69.46 -29.67
N TYR A 44 3.97 -68.30 -29.12
CA TYR A 44 2.98 -67.26 -28.89
C TYR A 44 3.44 -65.90 -29.42
N ARG A 45 2.47 -65.01 -29.67
CA ARG A 45 2.71 -63.60 -29.98
C ARG A 45 1.53 -62.74 -29.55
N GLN A 46 1.81 -61.49 -29.22
CA GLN A 46 0.81 -60.45 -29.14
C GLN A 46 0.64 -59.76 -30.51
N VAL A 47 -0.56 -59.84 -31.07
CA VAL A 47 -0.89 -59.20 -32.35
C VAL A 47 -0.73 -57.69 -32.22
N GLY A 48 0.05 -57.08 -33.13
CA GLY A 48 0.29 -55.64 -33.19
C GLY A 48 1.39 -55.11 -32.26
N ARG A 49 1.96 -55.96 -31.38
CA ARG A 49 3.11 -55.61 -30.52
C ARG A 49 4.36 -56.39 -30.87
N ASP A 50 4.22 -57.70 -31.07
CA ASP A 50 5.36 -58.57 -31.34
C ASP A 50 5.53 -58.75 -32.86
N GLU A 51 6.74 -58.49 -33.37
CA GLU A 51 7.06 -58.64 -34.80
C GLU A 51 7.19 -60.11 -35.23
N GLY A 52 7.38 -61.03 -34.28
CA GLY A 52 7.59 -62.47 -34.53
C GLY A 52 7.03 -63.36 -33.42
N TRP A 53 7.11 -64.68 -33.64
CA TRP A 53 6.66 -65.67 -32.67
C TRP A 53 7.74 -65.95 -31.62
N THR A 54 7.36 -65.99 -30.36
CA THR A 54 8.23 -66.36 -29.25
C THR A 54 7.98 -67.81 -28.85
N ALA A 55 9.01 -68.65 -28.91
CA ALA A 55 8.91 -70.07 -28.58
C ALA A 55 9.24 -70.33 -27.09
N VAL A 56 8.38 -71.10 -26.43
CA VAL A 56 8.51 -71.51 -25.03
C VAL A 56 8.38 -73.03 -24.94
N ALA A 57 9.20 -73.64 -24.08
CA ALA A 57 9.23 -75.09 -23.87
C ALA A 57 8.14 -75.59 -22.92
N THR A 58 7.54 -74.69 -22.13
CA THR A 58 6.44 -74.97 -21.19
C THR A 58 5.09 -74.58 -21.77
N PRO A 59 4.00 -75.27 -21.38
CA PRO A 59 2.64 -74.92 -21.77
C PRO A 59 2.08 -73.68 -21.05
N ASP A 60 2.82 -73.17 -20.06
CA ASP A 60 2.50 -71.97 -19.29
C ASP A 60 3.29 -70.77 -19.82
N ILE A 61 2.58 -69.70 -20.20
CA ILE A 61 3.11 -68.46 -20.76
C ILE A 61 2.77 -67.30 -19.84
N ASP A 62 3.79 -66.57 -19.38
CA ASP A 62 3.64 -65.45 -18.45
C ASP A 62 3.85 -64.10 -19.14
N VAL A 63 2.76 -63.41 -19.45
CA VAL A 63 2.79 -62.10 -20.12
C VAL A 63 2.74 -60.97 -19.09
N ALA A 64 3.67 -60.02 -19.21
CA ALA A 64 3.78 -58.85 -18.34
C ALA A 64 3.92 -57.57 -19.18
N GLY A 65 3.67 -56.41 -18.56
CA GLY A 65 3.90 -55.11 -19.20
C GLY A 65 2.92 -54.79 -20.35
N LEU A 66 1.70 -55.30 -20.27
CA LEU A 66 0.64 -55.06 -21.25
C LEU A 66 0.14 -53.62 -21.17
N GLU A 67 0.03 -52.98 -22.33
CA GLU A 67 -0.53 -51.62 -22.43
C GLU A 67 -2.06 -51.66 -22.45
N PRO A 68 -2.75 -50.66 -21.86
CA PRO A 68 -4.20 -50.56 -21.96
C PRO A 68 -4.68 -50.52 -23.41
N GLY A 69 -5.71 -51.31 -23.74
CA GLY A 69 -6.24 -51.44 -25.09
C GLY A 69 -6.83 -52.82 -25.36
N ALA A 70 -7.25 -53.06 -26.59
CA ALA A 70 -7.63 -54.38 -27.07
C ALA A 70 -6.36 -55.20 -27.32
N ILE A 71 -6.23 -56.33 -26.62
CA ILE A 71 -5.08 -57.21 -26.71
C ILE A 71 -5.55 -58.54 -27.27
N GLN A 72 -4.83 -59.03 -28.27
CA GLN A 72 -5.06 -60.33 -28.86
C GLN A 72 -3.77 -61.14 -28.82
N MET A 73 -3.84 -62.25 -28.10
CA MET A 73 -2.76 -63.21 -27.97
C MET A 73 -3.05 -64.36 -28.92
N GLU A 74 -2.07 -64.69 -29.76
CA GLU A 74 -2.15 -65.86 -30.63
C GLU A 74 -1.15 -66.91 -30.16
N VAL A 75 -1.59 -68.17 -30.16
CA VAL A 75 -0.75 -69.29 -29.79
C VAL A 75 -0.88 -70.41 -30.83
N ARG A 76 0.25 -71.01 -31.18
CA ARG A 76 0.34 -72.21 -32.03
C ARG A 76 1.33 -73.19 -31.44
N LEU A 77 1.15 -74.46 -31.75
CA LEU A 77 2.08 -75.52 -31.40
C LEU A 77 2.99 -75.80 -32.60
N ALA A 78 4.29 -75.91 -32.36
CA ALA A 78 5.28 -76.26 -33.36
C ALA A 78 5.85 -77.66 -33.04
N ASP A 79 5.77 -78.55 -34.01
CA ASP A 79 6.45 -79.85 -33.96
C ASP A 79 7.84 -79.71 -34.62
N PRO A 80 8.93 -79.80 -33.84
CA PRO A 80 10.28 -79.60 -34.36
C PRO A 80 10.78 -80.74 -35.27
N GLU A 81 10.16 -81.93 -35.26
CA GLU A 81 10.60 -83.06 -36.07
C GLU A 81 9.96 -83.07 -37.46
N THR A 82 8.69 -82.68 -37.55
CA THR A 82 7.95 -82.64 -38.82
C THR A 82 7.92 -81.25 -39.45
N GLY A 83 8.32 -80.21 -38.72
CA GLY A 83 8.21 -78.81 -39.14
C GLY A 83 6.77 -78.33 -39.29
N ARG A 84 5.80 -79.08 -38.75
CA ARG A 84 4.36 -78.75 -38.85
C ARG A 84 3.93 -77.87 -37.69
N TYR A 85 3.01 -76.96 -38.00
CA TYR A 85 2.38 -76.08 -37.02
C TYR A 85 0.90 -76.45 -36.83
N SER A 86 0.39 -76.30 -35.61
CA SER A 86 -1.04 -76.41 -35.35
C SER A 86 -1.82 -75.22 -35.91
N ALA A 87 -3.14 -75.34 -35.98
CA ALA A 87 -4.01 -74.18 -36.14
C ALA A 87 -3.72 -73.16 -35.02
N THR A 88 -3.69 -71.88 -35.39
CA THR A 88 -3.52 -70.78 -34.44
C THR A 88 -4.79 -70.62 -33.62
N THR A 89 -4.65 -70.60 -32.29
CA THR A 89 -5.74 -70.27 -31.36
C THR A 89 -5.51 -68.86 -30.82
N SER A 90 -6.55 -68.02 -30.84
CA SER A 90 -6.50 -66.65 -30.34
C SER A 90 -7.22 -66.49 -28.99
N PHE A 91 -6.72 -65.59 -28.13
CA PHE A 91 -7.36 -65.12 -26.91
C PHE A 91 -7.36 -63.59 -26.91
N GLY A 92 -8.54 -62.98 -26.87
CA GLY A 92 -8.73 -61.54 -26.81
C GLY A 92 -9.17 -61.08 -25.43
N PHE A 93 -8.66 -59.95 -24.95
CA PHE A 93 -9.22 -59.24 -23.80
C PHE A 93 -8.90 -57.75 -23.89
N THR A 94 -9.66 -56.92 -23.18
CA THR A 94 -9.48 -55.46 -23.18
C THR A 94 -9.01 -54.97 -21.82
N LEU A 95 -7.84 -54.34 -21.75
CA LEU A 95 -7.32 -53.68 -20.54
C LEU A 95 -7.76 -52.22 -20.51
N GLN A 96 -8.62 -51.84 -19.56
CA GLN A 96 -9.04 -50.45 -19.39
C GLN A 96 -7.87 -49.59 -18.87
N PRO A 97 -7.70 -48.33 -19.31
CA PRO A 97 -6.67 -47.43 -18.78
C PRO A 97 -6.84 -47.19 -17.27
N PRO A 98 -5.72 -46.99 -16.53
CA PRO A 98 -5.79 -46.67 -15.12
C PRO A 98 -6.54 -45.34 -14.91
N TRP A 99 -7.22 -45.23 -13.76
CA TRP A 99 -8.15 -44.12 -13.48
C TRP A 99 -7.48 -42.74 -13.56
N TRP A 100 -6.20 -42.61 -13.20
CA TRP A 100 -5.45 -41.34 -13.26
C TRP A 100 -5.10 -40.88 -14.69
N ARG A 101 -5.21 -41.77 -15.70
CA ARG A 101 -5.07 -41.40 -17.11
C ARG A 101 -6.38 -40.94 -17.75
N ARG A 102 -7.49 -40.96 -17.01
CA ARG A 102 -8.79 -40.48 -17.51
C ARG A 102 -8.84 -38.96 -17.46
N ALA A 103 -9.50 -38.34 -18.46
CA ALA A 103 -9.60 -36.88 -18.60
C ALA A 103 -10.24 -36.17 -17.39
N TRP A 104 -11.12 -36.85 -16.65
CA TRP A 104 -11.71 -36.27 -15.44
C TRP A 104 -10.68 -36.11 -14.30
N ALA A 105 -9.68 -36.99 -14.21
CA ALA A 105 -8.69 -36.94 -13.15
C ALA A 105 -7.73 -35.76 -13.33
N THR A 106 -7.33 -35.47 -14.57
CA THR A 106 -6.55 -34.28 -14.90
C THR A 106 -7.36 -33.01 -14.70
N ALA A 107 -8.65 -33.00 -15.07
CA ALA A 107 -9.55 -31.88 -14.83
C ALA A 107 -9.69 -31.56 -13.32
N LEU A 108 -9.88 -32.57 -12.47
CA LEU A 108 -9.93 -32.38 -11.01
C LEU A 108 -8.61 -31.83 -10.46
N GLY A 109 -7.46 -32.32 -10.94
CA GLY A 109 -6.15 -31.82 -10.55
C GLY A 109 -5.98 -30.33 -10.88
N LEU A 110 -6.41 -29.91 -12.07
CA LEU A 110 -6.38 -28.50 -12.47
C LEU A 110 -7.30 -27.63 -11.61
N VAL A 111 -8.51 -28.10 -11.28
CA VAL A 111 -9.44 -27.41 -10.39
C VAL A 111 -8.85 -27.25 -8.99
N ALA A 112 -8.22 -28.31 -8.45
CA ALA A 112 -7.56 -28.25 -7.15
C ALA A 112 -6.42 -27.23 -7.14
N LEU A 113 -5.58 -27.20 -8.19
CA LEU A 113 -4.51 -26.21 -8.34
C LEU A 113 -5.03 -24.77 -8.41
N LEU A 114 -6.11 -24.54 -9.15
CA LEU A 114 -6.77 -23.22 -9.22
C LEU A 114 -7.34 -22.82 -7.85
N GLY A 115 -7.97 -23.76 -7.14
CA GLY A 115 -8.48 -23.54 -5.79
C GLY A 115 -7.39 -23.16 -4.80
N LEU A 116 -6.25 -23.87 -4.82
CA LEU A 116 -5.08 -23.57 -3.99
C LEU A 116 -4.49 -22.20 -4.34
N SER A 117 -4.36 -21.89 -5.64
CA SER A 117 -3.89 -20.57 -6.11
C SER A 117 -4.82 -19.45 -5.63
N GLN A 118 -6.14 -19.61 -5.77
CA GLN A 118 -7.12 -18.63 -5.30
C GLN A 118 -7.11 -18.49 -3.77
N GLY A 119 -7.03 -19.60 -3.04
CA GLY A 119 -6.89 -19.60 -1.58
C GLY A 119 -5.64 -18.83 -1.14
N TRP A 120 -4.50 -19.07 -1.79
CA TRP A 120 -3.26 -18.33 -1.56
C TRP A 120 -3.42 -16.83 -1.86
N HIS A 121 -4.06 -16.46 -2.97
CA HIS A 121 -4.32 -15.07 -3.33
C HIS A 121 -5.22 -14.37 -2.30
N LEU A 122 -6.27 -15.03 -1.81
CA LEU A 122 -7.16 -14.46 -0.80
C LEU A 122 -6.48 -14.34 0.56
N TRP A 123 -5.71 -15.35 0.97
CA TRP A 123 -4.90 -15.31 2.19
C TRP A 123 -3.88 -14.17 2.15
N ARG A 124 -3.14 -14.05 1.03
CA ARG A 124 -2.19 -12.96 0.80
C ARG A 124 -2.89 -11.60 0.84
N ARG A 125 -4.03 -11.42 0.15
CA ARG A 125 -4.80 -10.16 0.22
C ARG A 125 -5.22 -9.80 1.65
N ARG A 126 -5.65 -10.77 2.46
CA ARG A 126 -6.01 -10.55 3.88
C ARG A 126 -4.81 -10.09 4.71
N GLN A 127 -3.67 -10.76 4.54
CA GLN A 127 -2.40 -10.42 5.23
C GLN A 127 -1.91 -9.01 4.88
N TRP A 128 -2.06 -8.59 3.62
CA TRP A 128 -1.63 -7.26 3.18
C TRP A 128 -2.48 -6.14 3.81
N ARG A 129 -3.79 -6.35 3.96
CA ARG A 129 -4.70 -5.37 4.56
C ARG A 129 -4.33 -5.03 6.01
N SER A 130 -3.91 -6.01 6.82
CA SER A 130 -3.53 -5.74 8.21
C SER A 130 -2.24 -4.93 8.33
N GLN A 131 -1.27 -5.16 7.44
CA GLN A 131 -0.04 -4.37 7.42
C GLN A 131 -0.30 -2.93 6.98
N GLN A 132 -1.19 -2.76 5.99
CA GLN A 132 -1.55 -1.45 5.48
C GLN A 132 -2.25 -0.59 6.56
N ALA A 133 -3.18 -1.17 7.31
CA ALA A 133 -3.84 -0.46 8.41
C ALA A 133 -2.85 0.00 9.49
N ARG A 134 -1.83 -0.83 9.82
CA ARG A 134 -0.82 -0.47 10.81
C ARG A 134 0.11 0.63 10.32
N LEU A 135 0.50 0.58 9.04
CA LEU A 135 1.29 1.64 8.41
C LEU A 135 0.51 2.96 8.37
N GLU A 136 -0.77 2.92 7.99
CA GLU A 136 -1.65 4.09 7.99
C GLU A 136 -1.80 4.69 9.39
N GLN A 137 -1.95 3.86 10.43
CA GLN A 137 -1.97 4.32 11.82
C GLN A 137 -0.65 4.98 12.22
N LEU A 138 0.49 4.36 11.95
CA LEU A 138 1.80 4.91 12.27
C LEU A 138 2.07 6.22 11.53
N VAL A 139 1.70 6.30 10.25
CA VAL A 139 1.80 7.54 9.47
C VAL A 139 0.91 8.61 10.10
N GLY A 140 -0.34 8.31 10.42
CA GLY A 140 -1.25 9.26 11.07
C GLY A 140 -0.74 9.75 12.43
N GLU A 141 -0.18 8.87 13.25
CA GLU A 141 0.45 9.24 14.53
C GLU A 141 1.65 10.16 14.34
N ARG A 142 2.57 9.81 13.42
CA ARG A 142 3.75 10.63 13.12
C ARG A 142 3.41 11.97 12.52
N THR A 143 2.39 12.04 11.66
CA THR A 143 1.90 13.30 11.09
C THR A 143 1.38 14.21 12.20
N ARG A 144 0.57 13.69 13.14
CA ARG A 144 0.08 14.49 14.27
C ARG A 144 1.20 14.96 15.20
N GLU A 145 2.18 14.11 15.49
CA GLU A 145 3.34 14.47 16.31
C GLU A 145 4.16 15.58 15.64
N LEU A 146 4.37 15.48 14.33
CA LEU A 146 5.07 16.50 13.54
C LEU A 146 4.30 17.81 13.51
N GLU A 147 2.99 17.78 13.29
CA GLU A 147 2.13 18.96 13.31
C GLU A 147 2.12 19.63 14.69
N ALA A 148 2.02 18.85 15.77
CA ALA A 148 2.08 19.37 17.13
C ALA A 148 3.42 20.03 17.43
N SER A 149 4.54 19.37 17.08
CA SER A 149 5.88 19.94 17.24
C SER A 149 6.06 21.20 16.41
N ARG A 150 5.55 21.21 15.17
CA ARG A 150 5.58 22.39 14.31
C ARG A 150 4.77 23.54 14.90
N ALA A 151 3.56 23.29 15.39
CA ALA A 151 2.76 24.31 16.04
C ALA A 151 3.48 24.90 17.26
N GLN A 152 4.14 24.06 18.04
CA GLN A 152 4.91 24.47 19.22
C GLN A 152 6.14 25.31 18.83
N LEU A 153 6.85 24.94 17.76
CA LEU A 153 7.94 25.74 17.20
C LEU A 153 7.44 27.06 16.63
N GLU A 154 6.29 27.07 15.97
CA GLU A 154 5.66 28.28 15.44
C GLU A 154 5.21 29.23 16.56
N GLU A 155 4.70 28.69 17.67
CA GLU A 155 4.36 29.45 18.88
C GLU A 155 5.61 30.07 19.52
N LEU A 156 6.70 29.30 19.63
CA LEU A 156 8.00 29.81 20.07
C LEU A 156 8.56 30.89 19.12
N ALA A 157 8.25 30.79 17.83
CA ALA A 157 8.65 31.76 16.81
C ALA A 157 7.69 32.95 16.68
N SER A 158 6.75 33.17 17.61
CA SER A 158 5.77 34.27 17.57
C SER A 158 6.36 35.68 17.68
N ARG A 159 7.65 35.79 18.02
CA ARG A 159 8.37 37.05 18.17
C ARG A 159 9.31 37.33 17.00
N ASP A 160 9.48 38.60 16.66
CA ASP A 160 10.49 39.06 15.72
C ASP A 160 11.89 38.90 16.33
N ALA A 161 12.80 38.23 15.62
CA ALA A 161 14.11 37.86 16.14
C ALA A 161 15.01 39.07 16.45
N LEU A 162 14.81 40.20 15.75
CA LEU A 162 15.62 41.40 15.95
C LEU A 162 15.13 42.22 17.14
N THR A 163 13.82 42.43 17.23
CA THR A 163 13.20 43.41 18.15
C THR A 163 12.53 42.79 19.38
N GLY A 164 12.20 41.49 19.35
CA GLY A 164 11.47 40.81 20.41
C GLY A 164 9.98 41.16 20.49
N LEU A 165 9.47 42.02 19.61
CA LEU A 165 8.04 42.33 19.48
C LEU A 165 7.29 41.17 18.84
N TRP A 166 5.96 41.22 18.80
CA TRP A 166 5.19 40.25 18.01
C TRP A 166 5.62 40.31 16.54
N ASN A 167 5.77 39.17 15.89
CA ASN A 167 5.97 39.16 14.44
C ASN A 167 4.65 39.44 13.71
N ARG A 168 4.72 39.67 12.40
CA ARG A 168 3.55 39.93 11.53
C ARG A 168 2.42 38.90 11.72
N ARG A 169 2.76 37.60 11.77
CA ARG A 169 1.79 36.52 11.89
C ARG A 169 1.05 36.58 13.23
N ALA A 170 1.80 36.61 14.34
CA ALA A 170 1.24 36.64 15.68
C ALA A 170 0.38 37.91 15.89
N LEU A 171 0.82 39.06 15.38
CA LEU A 171 0.06 40.30 15.49
C LEU A 171 -1.25 40.23 14.69
N THR A 172 -1.26 39.58 13.52
CA THR A 172 -2.47 39.38 12.73
C THR A 172 -3.48 38.49 13.48
N GLU A 173 -3.01 37.42 14.12
CA GLU A 173 -3.85 36.55 14.95
C GLU A 173 -4.43 37.29 16.17
N ILE A 174 -3.62 38.15 16.82
CA ILE A 174 -4.09 39.02 17.91
C ILE A 174 -5.16 39.98 17.39
N LEU A 175 -4.92 40.66 16.26
CA LEU A 175 -5.88 41.59 15.65
C LEU A 175 -7.21 40.90 15.34
N GLN A 176 -7.18 39.70 14.75
CA GLN A 176 -8.41 38.95 14.45
C GLN A 176 -9.21 38.63 15.72
N ARG A 177 -8.54 38.21 16.80
CA ARG A 177 -9.20 37.97 18.09
C ARG A 177 -9.81 39.24 18.67
N GLU A 178 -9.07 40.34 18.64
CA GLU A 178 -9.55 41.63 19.14
C GLU A 178 -10.70 42.20 18.31
N VAL A 179 -10.72 42.00 16.98
CA VAL A 179 -11.87 42.40 16.13
C VAL A 179 -13.15 41.66 16.54
N VAL A 180 -13.07 40.34 16.73
CA VAL A 180 -14.22 39.54 17.18
C VAL A 180 -14.70 39.99 18.55
N ARG A 181 -13.75 40.23 19.47
CA ARG A 181 -14.04 40.73 20.82
C ARG A 181 -14.71 42.10 20.79
N ALA A 182 -14.13 43.07 20.07
CA ALA A 182 -14.62 44.43 19.96
C ALA A 182 -16.04 44.49 19.41
N ARG A 183 -16.36 43.67 18.39
CA ARG A 183 -17.72 43.53 17.87
C ARG A 183 -18.71 42.99 18.89
N ARG A 184 -18.31 41.96 19.64
CA ARG A 184 -19.16 41.32 20.66
C ARG A 184 -19.41 42.26 21.84
N GLU A 185 -18.37 42.96 22.29
CA GLU A 185 -18.39 43.83 23.47
C GLU A 185 -18.84 45.26 23.12
N ARG A 186 -19.01 45.57 21.83
CA ARG A 186 -19.33 46.91 21.33
C ARG A 186 -18.36 47.96 21.85
N THR A 187 -17.07 47.64 21.79
CA THR A 187 -15.98 48.53 22.21
C THR A 187 -15.16 48.95 20.99
N PRO A 188 -14.60 50.17 20.97
CA PRO A 188 -13.76 50.63 19.87
C PRO A 188 -12.46 49.81 19.79
N LEU A 189 -11.91 49.67 18.59
CA LEU A 189 -10.62 49.05 18.36
C LEU A 189 -9.84 49.86 17.34
N THR A 190 -8.67 50.37 17.72
CA THR A 190 -7.79 51.10 16.81
C THR A 190 -6.60 50.26 16.39
N LEU A 191 -6.30 50.29 15.10
CA LEU A 191 -5.07 49.77 14.50
C LEU A 191 -4.22 50.97 14.07
N ALA A 192 -2.93 51.00 14.40
CA ALA A 192 -2.01 52.00 13.87
C ALA A 192 -0.79 51.33 13.24
N ILE A 193 -0.51 51.68 11.98
CA ILE A 193 0.73 51.32 11.27
C ILE A 193 1.73 52.45 11.49
N VAL A 194 2.97 52.08 11.77
CA VAL A 194 4.06 52.99 12.10
C VAL A 194 5.23 52.70 11.16
N ASP A 195 5.77 53.75 10.55
CA ASP A 195 6.95 53.68 9.68
C ASP A 195 8.03 54.63 10.20
N ILE A 196 9.30 54.21 10.18
CA ILE A 196 10.43 55.08 10.54
C ILE A 196 10.84 55.91 9.32
N ASP A 197 10.74 57.23 9.43
CA ASP A 197 10.99 58.10 8.29
C ASP A 197 12.46 58.03 7.86
N HIS A 198 12.70 57.95 6.55
CA HIS A 198 14.03 57.94 5.94
C HIS A 198 14.96 56.80 6.42
N PHE A 199 14.42 55.68 6.90
CA PHE A 199 15.22 54.57 7.43
C PHE A 199 16.26 54.01 6.44
N LYS A 200 15.97 54.04 5.14
CA LYS A 200 16.96 53.69 4.11
C LYS A 200 18.21 54.57 4.16
N GLN A 201 18.08 55.88 4.36
CA GLN A 201 19.22 56.80 4.46
C GLN A 201 20.08 56.50 5.68
N VAL A 202 19.46 56.09 6.78
CA VAL A 202 20.17 55.61 7.98
C VAL A 202 21.05 54.41 7.63
N ASN A 203 20.50 53.40 6.95
CA ASN A 203 21.27 52.21 6.54
C ASN A 203 22.37 52.56 5.54
N ASP A 204 22.09 53.42 4.56
CA ASP A 204 23.04 53.80 3.53
C ASP A 204 24.21 54.62 4.10
N THR A 205 23.97 55.42 5.15
CA THR A 205 24.98 56.29 5.77
C THR A 205 25.77 55.58 6.87
N HIS A 206 25.12 54.76 7.69
CA HIS A 206 25.70 54.19 8.92
C HIS A 206 25.83 52.66 8.88
N GLY A 207 25.34 52.02 7.82
CA GLY A 207 25.34 50.57 7.65
C GLY A 207 24.19 49.86 8.38
N HIS A 208 23.89 48.64 7.93
CA HIS A 208 22.83 47.79 8.51
C HIS A 208 22.95 47.56 10.03
N PRO A 209 24.13 47.35 10.64
CA PRO A 209 24.23 47.17 12.09
C PRO A 209 23.73 48.38 12.90
N ALA A 210 23.92 49.60 12.37
CA ALA A 210 23.40 50.81 13.00
C ALA A 210 21.88 50.91 12.83
N GLY A 211 21.34 50.57 11.66
CA GLY A 211 19.90 50.47 11.44
C GLY A 211 19.23 49.44 12.35
N ASP A 212 19.85 48.28 12.55
CA ASP A 212 19.38 47.26 13.49
C ASP A 212 19.33 47.76 14.93
N ALA A 213 20.32 48.56 15.35
CA ALA A 213 20.32 49.19 16.67
C ALA A 213 19.17 50.22 16.82
N VAL A 214 18.92 51.01 15.77
CA VAL A 214 17.77 51.94 15.74
C VAL A 214 16.45 51.18 15.84
N LEU A 215 16.28 50.08 15.10
CA LEU A 215 15.07 49.26 15.14
C LEU A 215 14.81 48.66 16.53
N LYS A 216 15.86 48.17 17.20
CA LYS A 216 15.76 47.63 18.57
C LYS A 216 15.35 48.68 19.58
N ASP A 217 15.97 49.85 19.52
CA ASP A 217 15.68 50.98 20.40
C ASP A 217 14.25 51.51 20.16
N PHE A 218 13.87 51.72 18.89
CA PHE A 218 12.52 52.13 18.51
C PHE A 218 11.46 51.13 18.98
N ALA A 219 11.70 49.83 18.81
CA ALA A 219 10.82 48.78 19.29
C ALA A 219 10.65 48.80 20.82
N GLY A 220 11.73 48.97 21.57
CA GLY A 220 11.69 49.08 23.03
C GLY A 220 10.86 50.28 23.50
N ARG A 221 11.01 51.42 22.82
CA ARG A 221 10.23 52.63 23.11
C ARG A 221 8.75 52.44 22.80
N LEU A 222 8.40 51.90 21.63
CA LEU A 222 7.02 51.59 21.29
C LEU A 222 6.37 50.70 22.35
N ALA A 223 7.05 49.61 22.74
CA ALA A 223 6.57 48.69 23.77
C ALA A 223 6.35 49.39 25.14
N ALA A 224 7.18 50.38 25.49
CA ALA A 224 7.04 51.14 26.73
C ALA A 224 5.89 52.16 26.71
N THR A 225 5.43 52.59 25.54
CA THR A 225 4.32 53.56 25.42
C THR A 225 2.93 52.94 25.48
N VAL A 226 2.82 51.64 25.24
CA VAL A 226 1.53 50.93 25.17
C VAL A 226 1.15 50.31 26.51
N ARG A 227 -0.13 50.01 26.70
CA ARG A 227 -0.63 49.33 27.91
C ARG A 227 -0.42 47.82 27.81
N PRO A 228 -0.49 47.06 28.93
CA PRO A 228 -0.28 45.60 28.92
C PRO A 228 -1.24 44.80 28.01
N TYR A 229 -2.43 45.34 27.73
CA TYR A 229 -3.44 44.72 26.86
C TYR A 229 -3.41 45.25 25.41
N ASP A 230 -2.57 46.23 25.12
CA ASP A 230 -2.27 46.65 23.77
C ASP A 230 -1.22 45.68 23.18
N ALA A 231 -1.18 45.52 21.85
CA ALA A 231 -0.18 44.69 21.19
C ALA A 231 0.67 45.50 20.22
N VAL A 232 1.98 45.30 20.26
CA VAL A 232 2.94 45.88 19.31
C VAL A 232 3.64 44.76 18.57
N GLY A 233 3.70 44.87 17.24
CA GLY A 233 4.47 43.95 16.43
C GLY A 233 5.22 44.63 15.29
N ARG A 234 6.26 43.97 14.80
CA ARG A 234 7.00 44.38 13.61
C ARG A 234 6.41 43.67 12.39
N LEU A 235 5.97 44.46 11.41
CA LEU A 235 5.44 43.93 10.16
C LEU A 235 6.58 43.47 9.25
N GLY A 236 7.71 44.18 9.22
CA GLY A 236 8.90 43.84 8.43
C GLY A 236 9.65 45.12 8.04
N GLY A 237 10.96 45.01 7.77
CA GLY A 237 11.78 46.20 7.50
C GLY A 237 11.72 47.19 8.66
N GLU A 238 11.31 48.42 8.37
CA GLU A 238 11.08 49.54 9.29
C GLU A 238 9.62 49.71 9.75
N GLU A 239 8.72 48.84 9.31
CA GLU A 239 7.28 48.95 9.59
C GLU A 239 6.88 48.21 10.87
N PHE A 240 6.15 48.92 11.74
CA PHE A 240 5.56 48.41 12.97
C PHE A 240 4.04 48.58 12.95
N CYS A 241 3.36 47.87 13.84
CA CYS A 241 1.92 47.94 13.98
C CYS A 241 1.48 47.80 15.44
N LEU A 242 0.47 48.58 15.79
CA LEU A 242 -0.14 48.70 17.09
C LEU A 242 -1.60 48.25 17.01
N VAL A 243 -1.99 47.31 17.85
CA VAL A 243 -3.39 46.93 18.09
C VAL A 243 -3.78 47.49 19.46
N LEU A 244 -4.76 48.40 19.47
CA LEU A 244 -5.11 49.23 20.63
C LEU A 244 -6.60 49.05 20.97
N PRO A 245 -6.97 47.98 21.71
CA PRO A 245 -8.34 47.75 22.14
C PRO A 245 -8.83 48.87 23.06
N GLY A 246 -10.06 49.34 22.83
CA GLY A 246 -10.69 50.39 23.63
C GLY A 246 -10.20 51.80 23.34
N LEU A 247 -9.27 52.00 22.41
CA LEU A 247 -8.86 53.35 21.98
C LEU A 247 -9.86 53.89 20.94
N ASP A 248 -10.55 54.98 21.28
CA ASP A 248 -11.58 55.62 20.48
C ASP A 248 -11.07 56.90 19.79
N LEU A 249 -10.78 56.83 18.50
CA LEU A 249 -10.32 57.99 17.73
C LEU A 249 -11.39 59.09 17.56
N ALA A 250 -12.66 58.85 17.90
CA ALA A 250 -13.65 59.93 17.97
C ALA A 250 -13.36 60.86 19.17
N GLN A 251 -12.79 60.32 20.25
CA GLN A 251 -12.50 61.08 21.47
C GLN A 251 -11.20 61.89 21.33
N PRO A 252 -11.21 63.19 21.68
CA PRO A 252 -10.01 64.03 21.62
C PRO A 252 -8.85 63.50 22.47
N GLU A 253 -9.15 62.95 23.65
CA GLU A 253 -8.16 62.44 24.60
C GLU A 253 -7.38 61.25 24.05
N ASP A 254 -8.07 60.32 23.38
CA ASP A 254 -7.46 59.14 22.77
C ASP A 254 -6.66 59.48 21.51
N ARG A 255 -7.12 60.46 20.71
CA ARG A 255 -6.29 61.03 19.62
C ARG A 255 -5.02 61.68 20.17
N GLN A 256 -5.12 62.41 21.28
CA GLN A 256 -3.97 63.02 21.94
C GLN A 256 -3.03 61.95 22.51
N ARG A 257 -3.57 60.87 23.06
CA ARG A 257 -2.78 59.71 23.52
C ARG A 257 -1.96 59.12 22.37
N LEU A 258 -2.57 58.85 21.21
CA LEU A 258 -1.86 58.32 20.05
C LEU A 258 -0.78 59.28 19.55
N ARG A 259 -1.07 60.58 19.47
CA ARG A 259 -0.08 61.61 19.12
C ARG A 259 1.08 61.67 20.11
N ARG A 260 0.79 61.51 21.40
CA ARG A 260 1.82 61.47 22.44
C ARG A 260 2.74 60.27 22.28
N MET A 261 2.20 59.09 21.98
CA MET A 261 3.03 57.91 21.65
C MET A 261 3.96 58.20 20.48
N GLN A 262 3.45 58.76 19.38
CA GLN A 262 4.26 59.13 18.22
C GLN A 262 5.40 60.09 18.59
N VAL A 263 5.09 61.12 19.37
CA VAL A 263 6.07 62.12 19.81
C VAL A 263 7.12 61.51 20.75
N ASP A 264 6.71 60.70 21.72
CA ASP A 264 7.59 60.11 22.72
C ASP A 264 8.59 59.15 22.07
N VAL A 265 8.15 58.37 21.07
CA VAL A 265 9.03 57.45 20.33
C VAL A 265 9.98 58.21 19.39
N SER A 266 9.50 59.29 18.76
CA SER A 266 10.25 60.06 17.73
C SER A 266 11.24 61.10 18.29
N ARG A 267 11.16 61.48 19.57
CA ARG A 267 12.00 62.57 20.13
C ARG A 267 13.21 62.11 20.91
N ALA A 268 13.28 60.84 21.29
CA ALA A 268 14.44 60.34 22.02
C ALA A 268 15.62 60.09 21.07
N PRO A 269 16.85 60.50 21.42
CA PRO A 269 18.02 60.25 20.59
C PRO A 269 18.32 58.75 20.54
N THR A 270 18.53 58.20 19.35
CA THR A 270 19.05 56.84 19.12
C THR A 270 20.58 56.85 19.08
N VAL A 271 21.21 55.70 18.83
CA VAL A 271 22.67 55.57 18.67
C VAL A 271 23.26 56.50 17.59
N ILE A 272 22.43 56.94 16.64
CA ILE A 272 22.84 57.79 15.51
C ILE A 272 22.14 59.17 15.50
N GLY A 273 21.40 59.52 16.57
CA GLY A 273 20.64 60.77 16.65
C GLY A 273 19.12 60.57 16.63
N VAL A 274 18.36 61.64 16.43
CA VAL A 274 16.90 61.62 16.48
C VAL A 274 16.34 61.09 15.16
N VAL A 275 15.46 60.08 15.24
CA VAL A 275 14.71 59.54 14.10
C VAL A 275 13.23 59.87 14.27
N THR A 276 12.57 60.29 13.18
CA THR A 276 11.13 60.57 13.20
C THR A 276 10.34 59.36 12.70
N SER A 277 9.03 59.35 12.98
CA SER A 277 8.15 58.29 12.50
C SER A 277 6.76 58.80 12.15
N SER A 278 6.15 58.13 11.18
CA SER A 278 4.82 58.42 10.65
C SER A 278 3.83 57.36 11.15
N PHE A 279 2.69 57.80 11.68
CA PHE A 279 1.63 56.93 12.20
C PHE A 279 0.38 57.05 11.34
N GLY A 280 -0.06 55.96 10.72
CA GLY A 280 -1.34 55.84 10.04
C GLY A 280 -2.31 55.00 10.87
N ALA A 281 -3.41 55.57 11.33
CA ALA A 281 -4.36 54.88 12.20
C ALA A 281 -5.75 54.74 11.60
N ALA A 282 -6.39 53.61 11.85
CA ALA A 282 -7.76 53.30 11.48
C ALA A 282 -8.49 52.69 12.69
N MET A 283 -9.76 53.07 12.88
CA MET A 283 -10.59 52.59 13.98
C MET A 283 -11.76 51.78 13.45
N LEU A 284 -12.00 50.62 14.06
CA LEU A 284 -13.29 49.95 14.02
C LEU A 284 -14.20 50.62 15.06
N GLY A 285 -15.17 51.39 14.58
CA GLY A 285 -16.15 52.06 15.42
C GLY A 285 -17.09 51.09 16.13
N VAL A 286 -17.71 51.57 17.19
CA VAL A 286 -18.82 50.86 17.84
C VAL A 286 -20.05 51.06 16.96
N ASP A 287 -20.65 49.96 16.51
CA ASP A 287 -21.93 50.00 15.80
C ASP A 287 -23.02 50.40 16.81
N THR A 288 -23.20 51.72 16.98
CA THR A 288 -24.35 52.29 17.64
C THR A 288 -25.51 52.08 16.68
N GLY A 289 -26.39 51.14 17.00
CA GLY A 289 -27.53 50.75 16.15
C GLY A 289 -28.58 51.84 15.90
N ASP A 290 -28.20 53.11 15.84
CA ASP A 290 -29.02 54.21 15.33
C ASP A 290 -28.87 54.29 13.81
N GLY A 291 -29.27 53.18 13.17
CA GLY A 291 -29.69 53.18 11.78
C GLY A 291 -31.11 53.73 11.67
N GLU A 292 -31.30 55.00 12.04
CA GLU A 292 -32.40 55.83 11.55
C GLU A 292 -32.03 57.30 11.68
N GLN A 293 -32.05 58.00 10.54
CA GLN A 293 -31.99 59.44 10.30
C GLN A 293 -30.68 60.02 9.74
N LEU A 294 -30.75 60.16 8.39
CA LEU A 294 -30.12 61.11 7.46
C LEU A 294 -28.79 60.73 6.81
#